data_AF-A0A0L8IF72-F1
#
_entry.id   AF-A0A0L8IF72-F1
#
_cell.length_a   1.000
_cell.length_b   1.000
_cell.length_c   1.000
_cell.angle_alpha   90.00
_cell.angle_beta   90.00
_cell.angle_gamma   90.00
#
_symmetry.space_group_name_H-M   'P 1'
#
loop_
_entity.id
_entity.type
_entity.pdbx_description
1 polymer ?
#
loop_
_entity_poly.entity_id
_entity_poly.type
_entity_poly.pdbx_seq_one_letter_code
_entity_poly.pdbx_strand_id
1 'polypeptide(L)'
;RCAGCTQQPYANKVCHISLSRPLLELRPLEDLLETLLHEMIHAYLWVTDNHEQLEHGPKFHAEMKRIEKESGMKLEVFHEFYSEY
;
A
#
# COMPACT_ATOMS: atom_id res chain seq x y z
N ARG A 1 11.08 10.25 -0.35
CA ARG A 1 11.24 8.87 0.18
C ARG A 1 9.85 8.37 0.53
N CYS A 2 9.45 7.17 0.11
CA CYS A 2 8.16 6.56 0.45
C CYS A 2 8.28 5.74 1.74
N ALA A 3 7.17 5.54 2.48
CA ALA A 3 7.17 4.65 3.64
C ALA A 3 6.85 3.19 3.30
N GLY A 4 6.30 2.93 2.12
CA GLY A 4 6.05 1.61 1.56
C GLY A 4 6.58 1.52 0.14
N CYS A 5 6.98 0.32 -0.29
CA CYS A 5 7.25 0.03 -1.70
C CYS A 5 6.97 -1.44 -2.01
N THR A 6 6.29 -1.66 -3.13
CA THR A 6 6.02 -2.98 -3.70
C THR A 6 6.91 -3.23 -4.92
N GLN A 7 7.69 -4.31 -4.90
CA GLN A 7 8.55 -4.72 -6.02
C GLN A 7 8.04 -6.00 -6.67
N GLN A 8 8.03 -6.00 -8.01
CA GLN A 8 7.36 -6.99 -8.84
C GLN A 8 8.29 -7.51 -9.95
N PRO A 9 9.26 -8.40 -9.63
CA PRO A 9 10.08 -9.04 -10.65
C PRO A 9 9.23 -9.94 -11.56
N TYR A 10 9.19 -9.62 -12.86
CA TYR A 10 8.48 -10.36 -13.90
C TYR A 10 8.83 -11.86 -13.97
N ALA A 11 10.01 -12.25 -13.51
CA ALA A 11 10.53 -13.60 -13.65
C ALA A 11 9.78 -14.65 -12.80
N ASN A 12 9.28 -14.29 -11.61
CA ASN A 12 8.91 -15.30 -10.60
C ASN A 12 7.50 -15.13 -9.99
N LYS A 13 6.70 -14.13 -10.40
CA LYS A 13 5.43 -13.77 -9.72
C LYS A 13 5.56 -13.58 -8.20
N VAL A 14 6.77 -13.27 -7.73
CA VAL A 14 7.04 -12.96 -6.32
C VAL A 14 6.86 -11.47 -6.13
N CYS A 15 6.12 -11.09 -5.08
CA CYS A 15 5.90 -9.71 -4.72
C CYS A 15 6.60 -9.42 -3.39
N HIS A 16 7.44 -8.38 -3.36
CA HIS A 16 8.13 -7.95 -2.15
C HIS A 16 7.55 -6.63 -1.65
N ILE A 17 7.05 -6.60 -0.41
CA ILE A 17 6.61 -5.38 0.27
C ILE A 17 7.71 -4.96 1.24
N SER A 18 8.15 -3.72 1.16
CA SER A 18 9.14 -3.12 2.07
C SER A 18 8.54 -1.92 2.77
N LEU A 19 8.72 -1.84 4.10
CA LEU A 19 8.27 -0.73 4.93
C LEU A 19 9.47 0.03 5.51
N SER A 20 9.39 1.35 5.53
CA SER A 20 10.46 2.23 6.01
C SER A 20 10.43 2.32 7.53
N ARG A 21 11.29 1.55 8.20
CA ARG A 21 11.48 1.67 9.66
C ARG A 21 11.75 3.11 10.10
N PRO A 22 12.68 3.88 9.51
CA PRO A 22 12.95 5.25 9.95
C PRO A 22 11.75 6.20 9.84
N LEU A 23 10.79 5.93 8.94
CA LEU A 23 9.60 6.78 8.78
C LEU A 23 8.41 6.31 9.63
N LEU A 24 8.37 5.03 10.02
CA LEU A 24 7.20 4.43 10.67
C LEU A 24 7.44 4.06 12.15
N GLU A 25 8.69 3.92 12.60
CA GLU A 25 8.99 3.43 13.96
C GLU A 25 8.51 4.37 15.08
N LEU A 26 8.40 5.67 14.80
CA LEU A 26 7.92 6.68 15.76
C LEU A 26 6.47 7.12 15.49
N ARG A 27 5.82 6.51 14.50
CA ARG A 27 4.44 6.85 14.12
C ARG A 27 3.44 5.97 14.87
N PRO A 28 2.17 6.38 14.95
CA PRO A 28 1.10 5.53 15.45
C PRO A 28 1.05 4.18 14.71
N LEU A 29 0.54 3.14 15.37
CA LEU A 29 0.39 1.81 14.76
C LEU A 29 -0.51 1.88 13.53
N GLU A 30 -1.46 2.80 13.53
CA GLU A 30 -2.38 3.11 12.45
C GLU A 30 -1.62 3.47 11.17
N ASP A 31 -0.64 4.37 11.21
CA ASP A 31 0.18 4.74 10.04
C ASP A 31 0.92 3.53 9.45
N LEU A 32 1.44 2.64 10.32
CA LEU A 32 2.11 1.41 9.90
C LEU A 32 1.13 0.45 9.20
N LEU A 33 -0.04 0.23 9.80
CA LEU A 33 -1.06 -0.66 9.25
C LEU A 33 -1.63 -0.12 7.94
N GLU A 34 -1.89 1.19 7.85
CA GLU A 34 -2.35 1.83 6.64
C GLU A 34 -1.31 1.72 5.52
N THR A 35 -0.04 2.01 5.81
CA THR A 35 1.06 1.88 4.83
C THR A 35 1.18 0.43 4.34
N LEU A 36 1.09 -0.55 5.26
CA LEU A 36 1.13 -1.96 4.89
C LEU A 36 -0.05 -2.35 4.01
N LEU A 37 -1.27 -1.95 4.37
CA LEU A 37 -2.48 -2.25 3.60
C LEU A 37 -2.43 -1.62 2.20
N HIS A 38 -1.91 -0.39 2.08
CA HIS A 38 -1.67 0.27 0.79
C HIS A 38 -0.80 -0.60 -0.13
N GLU A 39 0.36 -1.05 0.36
CA GLU A 39 1.27 -1.90 -0.41
C GLU A 39 0.68 -3.30 -0.69
N MET A 40 -0.11 -3.84 0.24
CA MET A 40 -0.80 -5.12 0.03
C MET A 40 -1.87 -5.07 -1.06
N ILE A 41 -2.54 -3.92 -1.26
CA ILE A 41 -3.49 -3.75 -2.39
C ILE A 41 -2.73 -3.76 -3.72
N HIS A 42 -1.60 -3.05 -3.81
CA HIS A 42 -0.72 -3.10 -5.01
C HIS A 42 -0.25 -4.52 -5.30
N ALA A 43 0.21 -5.22 -4.27
CA ALA A 43 0.62 -6.62 -4.38
C ALA A 43 -0.54 -7.46 -4.91
N TYR A 44 -1.72 -7.41 -4.27
CA TYR A 44 -2.90 -8.19 -4.63
C TYR A 44 -3.33 -7.99 -6.09
N LEU A 45 -3.44 -6.75 -6.55
CA LEU A 45 -3.82 -6.43 -7.93
C LEU A 45 -2.81 -7.00 -8.93
N TRP A 46 -1.52 -7.01 -8.58
CA TRP A 46 -0.50 -7.58 -9.43
C TRP A 46 -0.52 -9.11 -9.45
N VAL A 47 -0.60 -9.79 -8.30
CA VAL A 47 -0.60 -11.28 -8.28
C VAL A 47 -1.83 -11.86 -8.96
N THR A 48 -2.95 -11.14 -8.93
CA THR A 48 -4.21 -11.55 -9.56
C THR A 48 -4.33 -11.15 -11.03
N ASP A 49 -3.27 -10.56 -11.62
CA ASP A 49 -3.28 -10.02 -12.98
C ASP A 49 -4.41 -9.01 -13.24
N ASN A 50 -4.82 -8.31 -12.18
CA ASN A 50 -5.85 -7.28 -12.19
C ASN A 50 -5.26 -5.87 -12.18
N HIS A 51 -3.97 -5.71 -12.41
CA HIS A 51 -3.30 -4.41 -12.43
C HIS A 51 -3.91 -3.46 -13.47
N GLU A 52 -3.79 -2.16 -13.21
CA GLU A 52 -4.32 -1.07 -14.02
C GLU A 52 -3.17 -0.18 -14.53
N GLN A 53 -3.41 0.64 -15.55
CA GLN A 53 -2.41 1.62 -16.00
C GLN A 53 -2.16 2.73 -14.96
N LEU A 54 -3.17 3.03 -14.14
CA LEU A 54 -3.07 4.01 -13.06
C LEU A 54 -2.71 3.27 -11.76
N GLU A 55 -1.66 3.71 -11.06
CA GLU A 55 -1.21 3.10 -9.80
C GLU A 55 -2.34 3.00 -8.77
N HIS A 56 -3.15 4.05 -8.63
CA HIS A 56 -4.34 4.07 -7.75
C HIS A 56 -5.63 4.21 -8.56
N GLY A 57 -5.85 3.31 -9.53
CA GLY A 57 -7.06 3.29 -10.35
C GLY A 57 -8.35 2.86 -9.62
N PRO A 58 -9.48 2.74 -10.34
CA PRO A 58 -10.74 2.26 -9.79
C PRO A 58 -10.70 0.93 -9.04
N LYS A 59 -9.88 -0.05 -9.45
CA LYS A 59 -9.74 -1.33 -8.75
C LYS A 59 -8.95 -1.18 -7.45
N PHE A 60 -7.91 -0.34 -7.43
CA PHE A 60 -7.24 0.02 -6.18
C PHE A 60 -8.24 0.59 -5.16
N HIS A 61 -9.02 1.58 -5.60
CA HIS A 61 -10.05 2.21 -4.75
C HIS A 61 -11.17 1.23 -4.35
N ALA A 62 -11.50 0.24 -5.19
CA ALA A 62 -12.49 -0.78 -4.85
C ALA A 62 -11.99 -1.71 -3.73
N GLU A 63 -10.75 -2.18 -3.80
CA GLU A 63 -10.14 -3.00 -2.74
C GLU A 63 -9.95 -2.21 -1.45
N MET A 64 -9.51 -0.95 -1.55
CA MET A 64 -9.41 -0.05 -0.42
C MET A 64 -10.76 0.08 0.31
N LYS A 65 -11.85 0.41 -0.41
CA LYS A 65 -13.20 0.50 0.16
C LYS A 65 -13.70 -0.82 0.74
N ARG A 66 -13.35 -1.96 0.12
CA ARG A 66 -13.70 -3.28 0.62
C ARG A 66 -13.03 -3.52 1.98
N ILE A 67 -11.74 -3.23 2.08
CA ILE A 67 -10.96 -3.37 3.33
C ILE A 67 -11.51 -2.44 4.40
N GLU A 68 -11.76 -1.16 4.11
CA GLU A 68 -12.33 -0.19 5.06
C GLU A 68 -13.66 -0.68 5.63
N LYS A 69 -14.53 -1.24 4.78
CA LYS A 69 -15.82 -1.79 5.20
C LYS A 69 -15.69 -3.02 6.10
N GLU A 70 -14.70 -3.87 5.85
CA GLU A 70 -14.49 -5.12 6.60
C GLU A 70 -13.74 -4.91 7.92
N SER A 71 -12.77 -4.00 7.94
CA SER A 71 -11.90 -3.75 9.10
C SER A 71 -12.38 -2.62 9.99
N GLY A 72 -13.21 -1.70 9.47
CA GLY A 72 -13.55 -0.44 10.12
C GLY A 72 -12.40 0.58 10.15
N MET A 73 -11.25 0.27 9.53
CA MET A 73 -10.16 1.23 9.35
C MET A 73 -10.53 2.25 8.28
N LYS A 74 -10.02 3.47 8.42
CA LYS A 74 -10.06 4.47 7.37
C LYS A 74 -8.70 4.48 6.69
N LEU A 75 -8.65 4.18 5.39
CA LEU A 75 -7.41 4.20 4.64
C LEU A 75 -7.31 5.55 3.91
N GLU A 76 -6.10 6.02 3.66
CA GLU A 76 -5.87 7.19 2.79
C GLU A 76 -5.00 6.75 1.60
N VAL A 77 -5.33 7.27 0.41
CA VAL A 77 -4.59 6.94 -0.83
C VAL A 77 -3.20 7.59 -0.83
N PHE A 78 -3.10 8.78 -0.24
CA PHE A 78 -1.86 9.53 -0.17
C PHE A 78 -1.33 9.52 1.25
N HIS A 79 -0.29 8.72 1.48
CA HIS A 79 0.61 8.98 2.58
C HIS A 79 1.72 9.90 2.09
N GLU A 80 1.47 11.21 2.09
CA GLU A 80 2.54 12.19 1.87
C GLU A 80 3.48 12.21 3.08
N PHE A 81 4.46 11.30 3.10
CA PHE A 81 5.61 11.38 4.03
C PHE A 81 6.65 12.42 3.55
N TYR A 82 6.23 13.38 2.74
CA TYR A 82 7.10 14.45 2.25
C TYR A 82 7.25 15.52 3.35
N SER A 83 8.47 15.59 3.89
CA SER A 83 9.00 16.64 4.79
C SER A 83 8.36 16.78 6.18
N GLU A 84 8.82 15.96 7.12
CA GLU A 84 9.15 16.46 8.46
C GLU A 84 10.66 16.73 8.53
N TYR A 85 11.11 17.78 7.84
CA TYR A 85 12.33 18.55 8.12
C TYR A 85 12.16 19.96 7.54
#